data_AF-A0A4Y2KIB0-F1
#
_entry.id   AF-A0A4Y2KIB0-F1
#
_cell.length_a   1.000
_cell.length_b   1.000
_cell.length_c   1.000
_cell.angle_alpha   90.00
_cell.angle_beta   90.00
_cell.angle_gamma   90.00
#
_symmetry.space_group_name_H-M   'P 1'
#
loop_
_entity.id
_entity.type
_entity.pdbx_description
1 polymer ?
#
loop_
_entity_poly.entity_id
_entity_poly.type
_entity_poly.pdbx_seq_one_letter_code
_entity_poly.pdbx_strand_id
1 'polypeptide(L)'
;MSLVPLQPLIFFYRSDMSHEALNEHTKWATTVRSHQLLQLLCIYLKRNLRVSAAFEALQYVWNSTADPFLGFEEIGKAFERVLSPEEVDDLYSFYIQAVRKFEEESQPRSLEHICRINVRRILLECNRWIPDAVKQLGLPSPLQSYVNLEM
;
A
#
# COMPACT_ATOMS: atom_id res chain seq x y z
N MET A 1 -13.75 26.99 -2.42
CA MET A 1 -13.44 25.57 -2.60
C MET A 1 -12.30 25.46 -3.59
N SER A 2 -11.07 25.46 -3.08
CA SER A 2 -9.86 25.43 -3.91
C SER A 2 -9.47 23.98 -4.17
N LEU A 3 -9.47 23.59 -5.45
CA LEU A 3 -8.86 22.37 -5.95
C LEU A 3 -7.36 22.44 -5.65
N VAL A 4 -6.86 21.53 -4.81
CA VAL A 4 -5.43 21.38 -4.57
C VAL A 4 -4.80 20.76 -5.83
N PRO A 5 -3.77 21.37 -6.43
CA PRO A 5 -3.14 20.82 -7.63
C PRO A 5 -2.34 19.56 -7.30
N LEU A 6 -2.49 18.53 -8.13
CA LEU A 6 -1.80 17.22 -8.11
C LEU A 6 -0.28 17.31 -8.39
N GLN A 7 0.42 18.28 -7.81
CA GLN A 7 1.83 18.52 -8.07
C GLN A 7 2.84 17.56 -7.42
N PRO A 8 2.52 16.70 -6.42
CA PRO A 8 3.51 15.72 -5.95
C PRO A 8 3.70 14.52 -6.89
N LEU A 9 2.78 14.28 -7.84
CA LEU A 9 2.79 13.07 -8.68
C LEU A 9 3.70 13.16 -9.92
N ILE A 10 4.26 14.34 -10.21
CA ILE A 10 5.09 14.59 -11.40
C ILE A 10 6.47 13.90 -11.32
N PHE A 11 6.90 13.46 -10.13
CA PHE A 11 8.24 12.88 -9.94
C PHE A 11 8.40 11.42 -10.40
N PHE A 12 7.33 10.78 -10.88
CA PHE A 12 7.31 9.33 -11.18
C PHE A 12 7.08 8.99 -12.67
N TYR A 13 7.28 9.95 -13.57
CA TYR A 13 7.04 9.75 -15.00
C TYR A 13 8.07 8.78 -15.62
N ARG A 14 7.65 7.55 -15.95
CA ARG A 14 8.20 6.86 -17.13
C ARG A 14 7.61 7.55 -18.36
N SER A 15 8.44 7.82 -19.35
CA SER A 15 8.11 8.61 -20.56
C SER A 15 7.07 7.97 -21.50
N ASP A 16 6.47 6.84 -21.14
CA ASP A 16 5.59 6.02 -21.98
C ASP A 16 4.15 5.89 -21.46
N MET A 17 3.82 6.32 -20.23
CA MET A 17 2.46 6.21 -19.70
C MET A 17 1.60 7.43 -20.08
N SER A 18 0.51 7.21 -20.81
CA SER A 18 -0.40 8.29 -21.22
C SER A 18 -1.25 8.78 -20.04
N HIS A 19 -1.38 10.10 -19.92
CA HIS A 19 -2.21 10.75 -18.90
C HIS A 19 -3.68 10.32 -18.95
N GLU A 20 -4.18 9.89 -20.11
CA GLU A 20 -5.56 9.42 -20.31
C GLU A 20 -5.83 8.08 -19.62
N ALA A 21 -4.88 7.14 -19.66
CA ALA A 21 -5.03 5.84 -19.00
C ALA A 21 -5.24 6.01 -17.49
N LEU A 22 -4.44 6.89 -16.86
CA LEU A 22 -4.55 7.18 -15.43
C LEU A 22 -5.89 7.84 -15.05
N ASN A 23 -6.46 8.67 -15.94
CA ASN A 23 -7.66 9.44 -15.64
C ASN A 23 -8.93 8.58 -15.70
N GLU A 24 -9.01 7.59 -16.60
CA GLU A 24 -10.14 6.65 -16.66
C GLU A 24 -10.18 5.72 -15.43
N HIS A 25 -9.03 5.36 -14.86
CA HIS A 25 -8.95 4.54 -13.64
C HIS A 25 -9.53 5.20 -12.38
N THR A 26 -9.68 6.52 -12.37
CA THR A 26 -10.27 7.23 -11.22
C THR A 26 -11.80 7.08 -11.12
N LYS A 27 -12.47 6.54 -12.15
CA LYS A 27 -13.94 6.43 -12.19
C LYS A 27 -14.52 5.18 -11.51
N TRP A 28 -13.75 4.10 -11.29
CA TRP A 28 -14.30 2.81 -10.83
C TRP A 28 -13.89 2.40 -9.41
N ALA A 29 -12.88 3.04 -8.83
CA ALA A 29 -12.34 2.73 -7.52
C ALA A 29 -12.58 3.91 -6.57
N THR A 30 -12.84 3.63 -5.28
CA THR A 30 -12.75 4.68 -4.25
C THR A 30 -11.36 5.30 -4.33
N THR A 31 -11.24 6.61 -4.09
CA THR A 31 -9.97 7.33 -4.21
C THR A 31 -8.81 6.56 -3.54
N VAL A 32 -9.04 6.00 -2.35
CA VAL A 32 -8.07 5.17 -1.62
C VAL A 32 -7.60 3.94 -2.41
N ARG A 33 -8.51 3.20 -3.04
CA ARG A 33 -8.16 1.98 -3.76
C ARG A 33 -7.36 2.27 -5.03
N SER A 34 -7.67 3.36 -5.74
CA SER A 34 -6.82 3.85 -6.84
C SER A 34 -5.41 4.21 -6.36
N HIS A 35 -5.28 4.83 -5.18
CA HIS A 35 -3.96 5.16 -4.63
C HIS A 35 -3.13 3.91 -4.31
N GLN A 36 -3.75 2.86 -3.77
CA GLN A 36 -3.06 1.60 -3.48
C GLN A 36 -2.54 0.91 -4.74
N LEU A 37 -3.38 0.84 -5.78
CA LEU A 37 -2.99 0.31 -7.08
C LEU A 37 -1.80 1.10 -7.64
N LEU A 38 -1.84 2.43 -7.61
CA LEU A 38 -0.73 3.27 -8.07
C LEU A 38 0.55 3.08 -7.25
N GLN A 39 0.44 2.96 -5.93
CA GLN A 39 1.59 2.68 -5.05
C GLN A 39 2.23 1.34 -5.39
N LEU A 40 1.42 0.30 -5.58
CA LEU A 40 1.88 -1.02 -6.01
C LEU A 40 2.65 -0.92 -7.33
N LEU A 41 2.05 -0.29 -8.35
CA LEU A 41 2.70 -0.11 -9.66
C LEU A 41 4.02 0.65 -9.54
N CYS A 42 4.05 1.75 -8.80
CA CYS A 42 5.26 2.57 -8.63
C CYS A 42 6.40 1.78 -7.96
N ILE A 43 6.09 1.00 -6.93
CA ILE A 43 7.08 0.18 -6.22
C ILE A 43 7.59 -0.94 -7.15
N TYR A 44 6.69 -1.61 -7.85
CA TYR A 44 7.04 -2.66 -8.81
C TYR A 44 7.95 -2.15 -9.93
N LEU A 45 7.64 -1.01 -10.55
CA LEU A 45 8.47 -0.44 -11.62
C LEU A 45 9.87 -0.04 -11.14
N LYS A 46 10.04 0.25 -9.85
CA LYS A 46 11.33 0.61 -9.22
C LYS A 46 12.06 -0.58 -8.58
N ARG A 47 11.48 -1.78 -8.57
CA ARG A 47 12.02 -2.95 -7.85
C ARG A 47 13.45 -3.32 -8.26
N ASN A 48 13.78 -3.16 -9.54
CA ASN A 48 15.09 -3.53 -10.09
C ASN A 48 16.24 -2.65 -9.56
N LEU A 49 15.93 -1.48 -8.98
CA LEU A 49 16.94 -0.63 -8.36
C LEU A 49 17.41 -1.23 -7.02
N ARG A 50 16.47 -1.73 -6.21
CA ARG A 50 16.70 -2.34 -4.89
C ARG A 50 15.52 -3.25 -4.54
N VAL A 51 15.66 -4.55 -4.80
CA VAL A 51 14.57 -5.52 -4.61
C VAL A 51 14.11 -5.57 -3.15
N SER A 52 15.04 -5.67 -2.19
CA SER A 52 14.70 -5.72 -0.76
C SER A 52 13.92 -4.48 -0.29
N ALA A 53 14.37 -3.29 -0.69
CA ALA A 53 13.70 -2.05 -0.34
C ALA A 53 12.28 -1.94 -0.94
N ALA A 54 12.07 -2.48 -2.14
CA ALA A 54 10.75 -2.53 -2.76
C ALA A 54 9.81 -3.49 -2.02
N PHE A 55 10.32 -4.65 -1.59
CA PHE A 55 9.59 -5.58 -0.73
C PHE A 55 9.20 -4.94 0.60
N GLU A 56 10.15 -4.33 1.30
CA GLU A 56 9.90 -3.65 2.57
C GLU A 56 8.89 -2.50 2.40
N ALA A 57 9.02 -1.70 1.34
CA ALA A 57 8.07 -0.63 1.05
C ALA A 57 6.63 -1.15 0.88
N LEU A 58 6.44 -2.25 0.14
CA LEU A 58 5.13 -2.89 0.04
C LEU A 58 4.63 -3.37 1.41
N GLN A 59 5.50 -4.00 2.20
CA GLN A 59 5.13 -4.45 3.55
C GLN A 59 4.69 -3.29 4.43
N TYR A 60 5.40 -2.16 4.43
CA TYR A 60 5.00 -0.97 5.19
C TYR A 60 3.66 -0.41 4.72
N VAL A 61 3.46 -0.26 3.41
CA VAL A 61 2.19 0.24 2.85
C VAL A 61 1.04 -0.66 3.30
N TRP A 62 1.16 -1.98 3.09
CA TRP A 62 0.08 -2.93 3.41
C TRP A 62 -0.10 -3.22 4.89
N ASN A 63 0.92 -3.02 5.73
CA ASN A 63 0.80 -3.09 7.18
C ASN A 63 0.20 -1.80 7.79
N SER A 64 0.11 -0.72 7.01
CA SER A 64 -0.41 0.59 7.46
C SER A 64 -1.85 0.89 7.04
N THR A 65 -2.50 0.01 6.29
CA THR A 65 -3.91 0.16 5.87
C THR A 65 -4.78 -0.97 6.40
N ALA A 66 -6.05 -0.66 6.73
CA ALA A 66 -7.06 -1.68 7.07
C ALA A 66 -7.71 -2.34 5.83
N ASP A 67 -7.37 -1.87 4.63
CA ASP A 67 -8.04 -2.33 3.41
C ASP A 67 -7.74 -3.82 3.11
N PRO A 68 -8.69 -4.51 2.46
CA PRO A 68 -8.46 -5.86 1.96
C PRO A 68 -7.27 -5.91 0.99
N PHE A 69 -6.61 -7.07 0.90
CA PHE A 69 -5.59 -7.29 -0.11
C PHE A 69 -6.16 -7.10 -1.53
N LEU A 70 -5.32 -6.63 -2.45
CA LEU A 70 -5.63 -6.59 -3.88
C LEU A 70 -5.74 -8.02 -4.44
N GLY A 71 -6.78 -8.26 -5.24
CA GLY A 71 -6.95 -9.51 -5.97
C GLY A 71 -6.20 -9.50 -7.30
N PHE A 72 -5.89 -10.69 -7.84
CA PHE A 72 -5.28 -10.82 -9.17
C PHE A 72 -6.14 -10.17 -10.25
N GLU A 73 -7.45 -10.48 -10.30
CA GLU A 73 -8.37 -9.90 -11.28
C GLU A 73 -8.49 -8.38 -11.16
N GLU A 74 -8.41 -7.86 -9.93
CA GLU A 74 -8.46 -6.43 -9.66
C GLU A 74 -7.22 -5.73 -10.21
N ILE A 75 -6.03 -6.29 -9.98
CA ILE A 75 -4.77 -5.79 -10.51
C ILE A 75 -4.75 -5.89 -12.04
N GLY A 76 -5.19 -7.03 -12.60
CA GLY A 76 -5.26 -7.23 -14.05
C GLY A 76 -6.15 -6.19 -14.72
N LYS A 77 -7.38 -6.02 -14.24
CA LYS A 77 -8.29 -4.97 -14.75
C LYS A 77 -7.71 -3.56 -14.54
N ALA A 78 -6.99 -3.33 -13.45
CA ALA A 78 -6.39 -2.04 -13.16
C ALA A 78 -5.24 -1.66 -14.10
N PHE A 79 -4.59 -2.62 -14.74
CA PHE A 79 -3.39 -2.37 -15.55
C PHE A 79 -3.40 -3.02 -16.93
N GLU A 80 -4.54 -3.55 -17.40
CA GLU A 80 -4.67 -4.25 -18.69
C GLU A 80 -4.22 -3.42 -19.90
N ARG A 81 -4.24 -2.08 -19.80
CA ARG A 81 -3.80 -1.16 -20.87
C ARG A 81 -2.36 -0.68 -20.72
N VAL A 82 -1.70 -1.01 -19.60
CA VAL A 82 -0.38 -0.50 -19.23
C VAL A 82 0.66 -1.63 -19.17
N LEU A 83 0.24 -2.82 -18.74
CA LEU A 83 1.10 -3.99 -18.55
C LEU A 83 0.66 -5.14 -19.45
N SER A 84 1.62 -5.93 -19.92
CA SER A 84 1.32 -7.19 -20.58
C SER A 84 0.74 -8.22 -19.59
N PRO A 85 0.05 -9.28 -20.06
CA PRO A 85 -0.43 -10.35 -19.19
C PRO A 85 0.68 -10.97 -18.34
N GLU A 86 1.89 -11.14 -18.89
CA GLU A 86 3.06 -11.65 -18.17
C GLU A 86 3.55 -10.67 -17.11
N GLU A 87 3.52 -9.37 -17.39
CA GLU A 87 3.88 -8.34 -16.40
C GLU A 87 2.85 -8.23 -15.27
N VAL A 88 1.57 -8.47 -15.54
CA VAL A 88 0.52 -8.56 -14.51
C VAL A 88 0.75 -9.77 -13.60
N ASP A 89 1.13 -10.91 -14.16
CA ASP A 89 1.45 -12.12 -13.39
C ASP A 89 2.70 -11.92 -12.51
N ASP A 90 3.76 -11.32 -13.05
CA ASP A 90 4.98 -10.96 -12.28
C ASP A 90 4.65 -9.92 -11.19
N LEU A 91 3.85 -8.91 -11.51
CA LEU A 91 3.40 -7.90 -10.54
C LEU A 91 2.63 -8.53 -9.38
N TYR A 92 1.68 -9.42 -9.68
CA TYR A 92 0.88 -10.08 -8.65
C TYR A 92 1.73 -11.03 -7.81
N SER A 93 2.62 -11.78 -8.44
CA SER A 93 3.58 -12.66 -7.76
C SER A 93 4.49 -11.87 -6.82
N PHE A 94 5.05 -10.76 -7.29
CA PHE A 94 5.85 -9.84 -6.48
C PHE A 94 5.05 -9.29 -5.29
N TYR A 95 3.83 -8.81 -5.55
CA TYR A 95 2.94 -8.28 -4.53
C TYR A 95 2.62 -9.31 -3.45
N ILE A 96 2.20 -10.51 -3.84
CA ILE A 96 1.77 -11.55 -2.92
C ILE A 96 2.93 -12.04 -2.06
N GLN A 97 4.12 -12.20 -2.65
CA GLN A 97 5.33 -12.58 -1.92
C GLN A 97 5.71 -11.53 -0.87
N ALA A 98 5.52 -10.24 -1.17
CA ALA A 98 5.82 -9.17 -0.23
C ALA A 98 4.83 -9.15 0.94
N VAL A 99 3.53 -9.21 0.66
CA VAL A 99 2.49 -8.91 1.66
C VAL A 99 1.92 -10.14 2.36
N ARG A 100 1.99 -11.34 1.77
CA ARG A 100 1.44 -12.59 2.34
C ARG A 100 2.45 -13.47 3.06
N LYS A 101 3.66 -12.97 3.36
CA LYS A 101 4.62 -13.70 4.19
C LYS A 101 4.06 -14.06 5.60
N PHE A 102 2.92 -13.48 6.00
CA PHE A 102 2.38 -13.56 7.37
C PHE A 102 0.89 -13.95 7.51
N GLU A 103 0.11 -14.13 6.42
CA GLU A 103 -1.30 -14.51 6.52
C GLU A 103 -1.67 -15.57 5.47
N GLU A 104 -2.20 -16.71 5.93
CA GLU A 104 -2.77 -17.77 5.08
C GLU A 104 -4.00 -17.27 4.31
N GLU A 105 -4.23 -17.89 3.16
CA GLU A 105 -5.19 -17.60 2.10
C GLU A 105 -6.45 -16.79 2.47
N SER A 106 -6.58 -15.60 1.87
CA SER A 106 -7.85 -14.96 1.49
C SER A 106 -8.88 -14.68 2.60
N GLN A 107 -8.45 -14.45 3.83
CA GLN A 107 -9.35 -14.00 4.90
C GLN A 107 -9.43 -12.46 4.97
N PRO A 108 -10.52 -11.88 5.49
CA PRO A 108 -10.49 -10.50 5.97
C PRO A 108 -9.30 -10.32 6.93
N ARG A 109 -8.76 -9.09 6.99
CA ARG A 109 -7.62 -8.78 7.86
C ARG A 109 -7.90 -9.22 9.29
N SER A 110 -6.89 -9.76 9.96
CA SER A 110 -6.99 -10.17 11.36
C SER A 110 -7.48 -9.00 12.25
N LEU A 111 -8.19 -9.34 13.33
CA LEU A 111 -8.60 -8.35 14.31
C LEU A 111 -7.39 -7.61 14.89
N GLU A 112 -6.26 -8.31 15.06
CA GLU A 112 -5.01 -7.71 15.51
C GLU A 112 -4.52 -6.61 14.57
N HIS A 113 -4.53 -6.87 13.26
CA HIS A 113 -4.19 -5.88 12.24
C HIS A 113 -5.13 -4.68 12.28
N ILE A 114 -6.43 -4.92 12.36
CA ILE A 114 -7.45 -3.85 12.48
C ILE A 114 -7.21 -3.01 13.73
N CYS A 115 -6.94 -3.64 14.88
CA CYS A 115 -6.61 -2.96 16.13
C CYS A 115 -5.36 -2.09 15.99
N ARG A 116 -4.30 -2.60 15.37
CA ARG A 116 -3.07 -1.83 15.09
C ARG A 116 -3.35 -0.57 14.27
N ILE A 117 -4.13 -0.68 13.19
CA ILE A 117 -4.48 0.49 12.37
C ILE A 117 -5.28 1.51 13.18
N ASN A 118 -6.25 1.06 13.97
CA ASN A 118 -7.07 1.94 14.80
C ASN A 118 -6.23 2.66 15.87
N VAL A 119 -5.33 1.96 16.56
CA VAL A 119 -4.42 2.58 17.54
C VAL A 119 -3.57 3.66 16.87
N ARG A 120 -2.92 3.35 15.75
CA ARG A 120 -2.11 4.31 14.99
C ARG A 120 -2.92 5.52 14.55
N ARG A 121 -4.16 5.31 14.08
CA ARG A 121 -5.07 6.38 13.67
C ARG A 121 -5.43 7.30 14.84
N ILE A 122 -5.82 6.75 15.98
CA ILE A 122 -6.15 7.54 17.18
C ILE A 122 -4.95 8.37 17.63
N LEU A 123 -3.74 7.79 17.63
CA LEU A 123 -2.52 8.51 17.99
C LEU A 123 -2.25 9.69 17.04
N LEU A 124 -2.46 9.49 15.74
CA LEU A 124 -2.33 10.54 14.73
C LEU A 124 -3.39 11.64 14.91
N GLU A 125 -4.64 11.27 15.16
CA GLU A 125 -5.75 12.21 15.43
C GLU A 125 -5.49 13.05 16.70
N CYS A 126 -4.79 12.49 17.68
CA CYS A 126 -4.31 13.20 18.86
C CYS A 126 -3.04 14.05 18.61
N ASN A 127 -2.57 14.19 17.36
CA ASN A 127 -1.33 14.87 16.99
C ASN A 127 -0.10 14.37 17.76
N ARG A 128 -0.04 13.08 18.07
CA ARG A 128 1.10 12.48 18.74
C ARG A 128 1.98 11.74 17.74
N TRP A 129 3.29 11.93 17.88
CA TRP A 129 4.27 11.15 17.12
C TRP A 129 4.17 9.68 17.52
N ILE A 130 3.80 8.80 16.57
CA ILE A 130 3.40 7.42 16.86
C ILE A 130 4.47 6.65 17.67
N PRO A 131 5.76 6.61 17.28
CA PRO A 131 6.78 5.86 18.01
C PRO A 131 6.90 6.24 19.49
N ASP A 132 6.78 7.53 19.81
CA ASP A 132 6.89 8.00 21.20
C ASP A 132 5.57 7.83 21.96
N ALA A 133 4.45 8.02 21.28
CA ALA A 133 3.13 7.85 21.88
C ALA A 133 2.86 6.39 22.24
N VAL A 134 3.31 5.43 21.43
CA VAL A 134 3.18 3.99 21.70
C VAL A 134 3.91 3.60 22.99
N LYS A 135 5.10 4.14 23.23
CA LYS A 135 5.86 3.91 24.49
C LYS A 135 5.09 4.39 25.73
N GLN A 136 4.23 5.39 25.58
CA GLN A 136 3.41 5.95 26.67
C GLN A 136 2.11 5.16 26.92
N LEU A 137 1.72 4.24 26.03
CA LEU A 137 0.49 3.45 26.18
C LEU A 137 0.61 2.33 27.22
N GLY A 138 1.82 2.05 27.73
CA GLY A 138 2.04 0.96 28.69
C GLY A 138 1.85 -0.44 28.11
N LEU A 139 1.90 -0.58 26.77
CA LEU A 139 1.81 -1.87 26.10
C LEU A 139 3.07 -2.72 26.36
N PRO A 140 2.97 -4.06 26.43
CA PRO A 140 4.13 -4.94 26.37
C PRO A 140 4.98 -4.67 25.13
N SER A 141 6.31 -4.84 25.24
CA SER A 141 7.26 -4.55 24.14
C SER A 141 6.89 -5.19 22.80
N PRO A 142 6.44 -6.47 22.72
CA PRO A 142 6.04 -7.06 21.44
C PRO A 142 4.89 -6.30 20.75
N LEU A 143 3.91 -5.82 21.52
CA LEU A 143 2.80 -5.04 20.99
C LEU A 143 3.23 -3.64 20.58
N GLN A 144 4.23 -3.05 21.25
CA GLN A 144 4.79 -1.77 20.83
C GLN A 144 5.45 -1.88 19.46
N SER A 145 6.33 -2.86 19.27
CA SER A 145 6.99 -3.12 17.98
C SER A 145 5.98 -3.42 16.89
N TYR A 146 4.97 -4.26 17.19
CA TYR A 146 3.89 -4.54 16.25
C TYR A 146 3.13 -3.27 15.81
N VAL A 147 2.77 -2.39 16.74
CA VAL A 147 2.08 -1.13 16.44
C VAL A 147 2.98 -0.15 15.68
N ASN A 148 4.29 -0.16 15.95
CA ASN A 148 5.27 0.68 15.24
C ASN A 148 5.61 0.17 13.83
N LEU A 149 5.11 -1.00 13.42
CA LEU A 149 5.46 -1.67 12.17
C LEU A 149 6.93 -2.12 12.13
N GLU A 150 7.52 -2.38 13.30
CA GLU A 150 8.85 -2.98 13.44
C GLU A 150 8.70 -4.49 13.19
N MET A 151 9.38 -4.98 12.15
CA MET A 151 9.40 -6.39 11.73
C MET A 151 10.62 -7.12 12.28
#